data_AF-A0A8J3LC96-F1
#
_entry.id   AF-A0A8J3LC96-F1
#
_cell.length_a   1.000
_cell.length_b   1.000
_cell.length_c   1.000
_cell.angle_alpha   90.00
_cell.angle_beta   90.00
_cell.angle_gamma   90.00
#
_symmetry.space_group_name_H-M   'P 1'
#
loop_
_entity.id
_entity.type
_entity.pdbx_description
1 polymer ?
#
loop_
_entity_poly.entity_id
_entity_poly.type
_entity_poly.pdbx_seq_one_letter_code
_entity_poly.pdbx_strand_id
1 'polypeptide(L)'
;MRISWRAATGGLAGLVGAVTWAISSAVYQPIMEPAGVWFSDSGGTADPFGVLPEVGGLVQQTASNNTYWPRELRQLAILLAVAAIIVLCRTSSRAVAMAAVAAGGWLTADVLLDRADVHGGDTAFVLAAAAVAYLAAVAFIAARLSRAEPGGPALRHVVAGTLAVLAAASLLVVTPWTEQTTPTEVRVEAEMTALKIALWALFALLAAVTVGRPAARPAVALGFGLVSVAAGLCLVVGESSSAYPSVFVYALPVAVVAAMTAVAAPRVRGVGGLVAVAAVSAVGAAAAFVALIFGGMVVGSLLTRLADNPPVNGADTDISAPLVVTVAGIALSLLTLAVTALPDALRAVRTGPPESAAVAG
;
A
#
# COMPACT_ATOMS: atom_id res chain seq x y z
N MET A 1 24.78 1.02 23.36
CA MET A 1 23.97 1.95 22.55
C MET A 1 22.52 1.48 22.55
N ARG A 2 21.54 2.28 22.98
CA ARG A 2 20.12 1.87 22.93
C ARG A 2 19.56 2.22 21.54
N ILE A 3 19.31 1.21 20.70
CA ILE A 3 18.65 1.41 19.41
C ILE A 3 17.23 1.91 19.71
N SER A 4 16.85 3.04 19.12
CA SER A 4 15.48 3.53 19.27
C SER A 4 14.52 2.56 18.59
N TRP A 5 13.36 2.29 19.19
CA TRP A 5 12.33 1.42 18.60
C TRP A 5 11.99 1.83 17.16
N ARG A 6 11.94 3.15 16.87
CA ARG A 6 11.74 3.68 15.51
C ARG A 6 12.80 3.23 14.52
N ALA A 7 14.06 3.22 14.95
CA ALA A 7 15.18 2.77 14.11
C ALA A 7 15.05 1.28 13.79
N ALA A 8 14.70 0.47 14.78
CA ALA A 8 14.47 -0.96 14.59
C ALA A 8 13.26 -1.22 13.66
N THR A 9 12.10 -0.62 13.93
CA THR A 9 10.89 -0.84 13.12
C THR A 9 11.03 -0.30 11.70
N GLY A 10 11.61 0.90 11.55
CA GLY A 10 11.84 1.48 10.23
C GLY A 10 12.89 0.69 9.44
N GLY A 11 14.00 0.31 10.05
CA GLY A 11 15.03 -0.51 9.41
C GLY A 11 14.49 -1.87 8.95
N LEU A 12 13.74 -2.56 9.81
CA LEU A 12 13.10 -3.84 9.48
C LEU A 12 12.09 -3.68 8.34
N ALA A 13 11.18 -2.70 8.42
CA ALA A 13 10.17 -2.47 7.39
C ALA A 13 10.81 -2.14 6.03
N GLY A 14 11.87 -1.33 6.03
CA GLY A 14 12.58 -0.99 4.82
C GLY A 14 13.31 -2.19 4.21
N LEU A 15 13.97 -3.01 5.03
CA LEU A 15 14.62 -4.23 4.57
C LEU A 15 13.60 -5.21 3.98
N VAL A 16 12.47 -5.42 4.65
CA VAL A 16 11.39 -6.28 4.14
C VAL A 16 10.85 -5.72 2.82
N GLY A 17 10.57 -4.42 2.73
CA GLY A 17 10.15 -3.79 1.48
C GLY A 17 11.17 -3.98 0.34
N ALA A 18 12.45 -3.79 0.59
CA ALA A 18 13.50 -4.00 -0.43
C ALA A 18 13.57 -5.46 -0.91
N VAL A 19 13.50 -6.42 0.01
CA VAL A 19 13.56 -7.86 -0.31
C VAL A 19 12.28 -8.32 -1.01
N THR A 20 11.10 -7.94 -0.50
CA THR A 20 9.82 -8.26 -1.14
C THR A 20 9.77 -7.71 -2.56
N TRP A 21 10.21 -6.46 -2.78
CA TRP A 21 10.27 -5.88 -4.12
C TRP A 21 11.14 -6.73 -5.07
N ALA A 22 12.32 -7.15 -4.63
CA ALA A 22 13.23 -7.95 -5.45
C ALA A 22 12.69 -9.35 -5.76
N ILE A 23 12.11 -10.03 -4.77
CA ILE A 23 11.47 -11.35 -4.96
C ILE A 23 10.27 -11.22 -5.90
N SER A 24 9.43 -10.20 -5.69
CA SER A 24 8.28 -9.98 -6.57
C SER A 24 8.69 -9.66 -8.00
N SER A 25 9.82 -8.98 -8.21
CA SER A 25 10.35 -8.65 -9.55
C SER A 25 10.94 -9.86 -10.26
N ALA A 26 11.77 -10.65 -9.61
CA ALA A 26 12.57 -11.68 -10.29
C ALA A 26 12.08 -13.12 -10.09
N VAL A 27 11.14 -13.35 -9.16
CA VAL A 27 10.59 -14.69 -8.88
C VAL A 27 9.10 -14.75 -9.16
N TYR A 28 8.31 -13.81 -8.65
CA TYR A 28 6.85 -13.87 -8.82
C TYR A 28 6.38 -13.33 -10.18
N GLN A 29 6.99 -12.26 -10.70
CA GLN A 29 6.65 -11.75 -12.03
C GLN A 29 6.81 -12.83 -13.13
N PRO A 30 7.93 -13.59 -13.21
CA PRO A 30 8.10 -14.60 -14.26
C PRO A 30 7.16 -15.81 -14.14
N ILE A 31 6.60 -16.08 -12.95
CA ILE A 31 5.56 -17.12 -12.79
C ILE A 31 4.27 -16.70 -13.50
N MET A 32 3.99 -15.39 -13.54
CA MET A 32 2.79 -14.82 -14.13
C MET A 32 2.95 -14.48 -15.61
N GLU A 33 4.17 -14.12 -16.02
CA GLU A 33 4.51 -13.82 -17.41
C GLU A 33 5.58 -14.80 -17.90
N PRO A 34 5.23 -16.09 -18.12
CA PRO A 34 6.21 -17.07 -18.57
C PRO A 34 6.82 -16.63 -19.90
N ALA A 35 8.16 -16.70 -19.99
CA ALA A 35 8.91 -16.31 -21.18
C ALA A 35 8.38 -17.04 -22.42
N GLY A 36 7.88 -16.29 -23.41
CA GLY A 36 7.23 -16.85 -24.58
C GLY A 36 6.59 -15.80 -25.48
N VAL A 37 6.45 -16.16 -26.75
CA VAL A 37 5.86 -15.35 -27.81
C VAL A 37 4.35 -15.28 -27.55
N TRP A 38 3.87 -14.19 -26.91
CA TRP A 38 2.45 -13.86 -26.68
C TRP A 38 1.62 -13.66 -27.96
N PHE A 39 2.14 -14.05 -29.12
CA PHE A 39 1.53 -13.72 -30.40
C PHE A 39 0.35 -14.64 -30.64
N SER A 40 -0.82 -14.00 -30.55
CA SER A 40 -1.95 -14.13 -31.47
C SER A 40 -1.72 -15.12 -32.62
N ASP A 41 -2.10 -16.37 -32.41
CA ASP A 41 -2.45 -17.24 -33.52
C ASP A 41 -3.85 -16.82 -34.02
N SER A 42 -3.98 -15.58 -34.50
CA SER A 42 -5.16 -15.11 -35.24
C SER A 42 -5.29 -15.79 -36.61
N GLY A 43 -4.33 -16.64 -36.96
CA GLY A 43 -4.27 -17.44 -38.18
C GLY A 43 -4.78 -18.88 -38.04
N GLY A 44 -5.26 -19.28 -36.84
CA GLY A 44 -5.96 -20.55 -36.67
C GLY A 44 -7.27 -20.53 -37.46
N THR A 45 -7.20 -20.94 -38.73
CA THR A 45 -8.36 -21.29 -39.56
C THR A 45 -9.33 -22.09 -38.72
N ALA A 46 -10.54 -21.57 -38.54
CA ALA A 46 -11.63 -22.28 -37.91
C ALA A 46 -11.72 -23.67 -38.56
N ASP A 47 -11.30 -24.70 -37.83
CA ASP A 47 -11.51 -26.08 -38.22
C ASP A 47 -13.02 -26.27 -38.37
N PRO A 48 -13.55 -26.57 -39.57
CA PRO A 48 -14.97 -26.80 -39.77
C PRO A 48 -15.48 -28.05 -39.01
N PHE A 49 -14.57 -28.86 -38.48
CA PHE A 49 -14.88 -30.12 -37.79
C PHE A 49 -14.69 -30.06 -36.27
N GLY A 50 -14.41 -28.90 -35.69
CA GLY A 50 -14.60 -28.64 -34.25
C GLY A 50 -13.75 -29.48 -33.30
N VAL A 51 -12.61 -30.01 -33.73
CA VAL A 51 -11.67 -30.71 -32.85
C VAL A 51 -10.28 -30.15 -33.09
N LEU A 52 -10.03 -28.96 -32.55
CA LEU A 52 -8.66 -28.46 -32.42
C LEU A 52 -7.90 -29.41 -31.47
N PRO A 53 -6.72 -29.91 -31.85
CA PRO A 53 -5.84 -30.51 -30.87
C PRO A 53 -5.45 -29.41 -29.89
N GLU A 54 -5.61 -29.71 -28.60
CA GLU A 54 -5.18 -28.95 -27.43
C GLU A 54 -3.64 -28.77 -27.44
N VAL A 55 -3.08 -28.13 -28.46
CA VAL A 55 -1.69 -27.73 -28.46
C VAL A 55 -1.60 -26.42 -27.70
N GLY A 56 -1.61 -26.52 -26.37
CA GLY A 56 -1.04 -25.50 -25.49
C GLY A 56 -1.85 -24.21 -25.29
N GLY A 57 -3.18 -24.27 -25.26
CA GLY A 57 -4.07 -23.15 -24.86
C GLY A 57 -3.86 -22.59 -23.44
N LEU A 58 -2.83 -23.05 -22.72
CA LEU A 58 -2.46 -22.61 -21.38
C LEU A 58 -1.88 -21.19 -21.35
N VAL A 59 -1.21 -20.73 -22.42
CA VAL A 59 -0.47 -19.44 -22.39
C VAL A 59 -1.40 -18.23 -22.48
N GLN A 60 -2.51 -18.33 -23.22
CA GLN A 60 -3.45 -17.21 -23.36
C GLN A 60 -4.41 -17.07 -22.16
N GLN A 61 -4.64 -18.18 -21.42
CA GLN A 61 -5.51 -18.20 -20.25
C GLN A 61 -4.84 -17.57 -19.00
N THR A 62 -3.50 -17.56 -18.93
CA THR A 62 -2.78 -16.89 -17.83
C THR A 62 -2.87 -15.37 -17.93
N ALA A 63 -3.00 -14.82 -19.15
CA ALA A 63 -3.16 -13.37 -19.37
C ALA A 63 -4.58 -12.85 -19.17
N SER A 64 -5.59 -13.70 -18.99
CA SER A 64 -7.00 -13.29 -19.03
C SER A 64 -7.65 -13.07 -17.66
N ASN A 65 -6.91 -13.13 -16.54
CA ASN A 65 -7.47 -12.79 -15.23
C ASN A 65 -6.34 -12.39 -14.26
N ASN A 66 -6.37 -11.16 -13.74
CA ASN A 66 -5.59 -10.72 -12.57
C ASN A 66 -4.05 -10.96 -12.58
N THR A 67 -3.33 -10.72 -13.69
CA THR A 67 -1.86 -10.86 -13.76
C THR A 67 -1.06 -9.81 -12.96
N TYR A 68 -1.70 -8.82 -12.35
CA TYR A 68 -1.01 -7.66 -11.76
C TYR A 68 -0.63 -7.76 -10.29
N TRP A 69 -1.00 -8.84 -9.60
CA TRP A 69 -0.67 -8.98 -8.18
C TRP A 69 0.84 -8.88 -7.86
N PRO A 70 1.80 -9.36 -8.70
CA PRO A 70 3.21 -9.17 -8.40
C PRO A 70 3.60 -7.70 -8.50
N ARG A 71 3.02 -6.95 -9.46
CA ARG A 71 3.21 -5.50 -9.59
C ARG A 71 2.65 -4.76 -8.39
N GLU A 72 1.46 -5.10 -7.91
CA GLU A 72 0.90 -4.49 -6.71
C GLU A 72 1.76 -4.75 -5.47
N LEU A 73 2.30 -5.97 -5.33
CA LEU A 73 3.27 -6.26 -4.27
C LEU A 73 4.55 -5.42 -4.39
N ARG A 74 5.12 -5.30 -5.60
CA ARG A 74 6.30 -4.45 -5.85
C ARG A 74 6.05 -3.02 -5.43
N GLN A 75 4.90 -2.46 -5.81
CA GLN A 75 4.53 -1.09 -5.45
C GLN A 75 4.32 -0.92 -3.94
N LEU A 76 3.63 -1.85 -3.26
CA LEU A 76 3.50 -1.85 -1.81
C LEU A 76 4.86 -1.95 -1.11
N ALA A 77 5.75 -2.78 -1.63
CA ALA A 77 7.08 -2.99 -1.08
C ALA A 77 7.96 -1.73 -1.21
N ILE A 78 7.90 -1.03 -2.35
CA ILE A 78 8.51 0.30 -2.54
C ILE A 78 7.92 1.30 -1.55
N LEU A 79 6.59 1.38 -1.44
CA LEU A 79 5.91 2.29 -0.52
C LEU A 79 6.27 2.00 0.96
N LEU A 80 6.47 0.73 1.32
CA LEU A 80 6.91 0.33 2.65
C LEU A 80 8.35 0.79 2.93
N ALA A 81 9.25 0.67 1.94
CA ALA A 81 10.62 1.16 2.06
C ALA A 81 10.71 2.69 2.16
N VAL A 82 9.87 3.41 1.41
CA VAL A 82 9.70 4.87 1.48
C VAL A 82 9.14 5.28 2.84
N ALA A 83 8.10 4.58 3.32
CA ALA A 83 7.51 4.79 4.64
C ALA A 83 8.54 4.60 5.77
N ALA A 84 9.38 3.57 5.66
CA ALA A 84 10.48 3.33 6.59
C ALA A 84 11.41 4.54 6.68
N ILE A 85 11.85 5.11 5.55
CA ILE A 85 12.70 6.32 5.53
C ILE A 85 12.01 7.48 6.26
N ILE A 86 10.73 7.72 5.96
CA ILE A 86 9.95 8.81 6.56
C ILE A 86 9.85 8.64 8.08
N VAL A 87 9.57 7.43 8.58
CA VAL A 87 9.46 7.14 10.01
C VAL A 87 10.81 7.21 10.72
N LEU A 88 11.87 6.66 10.11
CA LEU A 88 13.25 6.74 10.59
C LEU A 88 13.68 8.20 10.81
N CYS A 89 13.33 9.06 9.86
CA CYS A 89 13.67 10.48 9.88
C CYS A 89 12.63 11.34 10.60
N ARG A 90 11.78 10.73 11.44
CA ARG A 90 10.82 11.42 12.32
C ARG A 90 9.87 12.33 11.55
N THR A 91 9.47 11.93 10.34
CA THR A 91 8.52 12.65 9.48
C THR A 91 8.92 14.10 9.17
N SER A 92 10.21 14.43 9.11
CA SER A 92 10.63 15.78 8.68
C SER A 92 10.14 16.05 7.24
N SER A 93 9.86 17.30 6.91
CA SER A 93 9.44 17.69 5.54
C SER A 93 10.51 17.32 4.51
N ARG A 94 11.79 17.51 4.86
CA ARG A 94 12.94 17.15 4.02
C ARG A 94 13.03 15.64 3.79
N ALA A 95 12.78 14.83 4.82
CA ALA A 95 12.74 13.38 4.65
C ALA A 95 11.58 12.94 3.76
N VAL A 96 10.41 13.57 3.89
CA VAL A 96 9.27 13.30 2.99
C VAL A 96 9.62 13.65 1.55
N ALA A 97 10.23 14.81 1.31
CA ALA A 97 10.68 15.21 -0.02
C ALA A 97 11.71 14.21 -0.60
N MET A 98 12.72 13.85 0.17
CA MET A 98 13.73 12.86 -0.24
C MET A 98 13.13 11.49 -0.51
N ALA A 99 12.20 11.05 0.35
CA ALA A 99 11.52 9.78 0.20
C ALA A 99 10.61 9.77 -1.04
N ALA A 100 9.97 10.89 -1.38
CA ALA A 100 9.18 11.05 -2.60
C ALA A 100 10.06 10.99 -3.87
N VAL A 101 11.20 11.67 -3.87
CA VAL A 101 12.18 11.58 -4.97
C VAL A 101 12.69 10.14 -5.11
N ALA A 102 13.00 9.50 -3.99
CA ALA A 102 13.46 8.11 -3.99
C ALA A 102 12.39 7.14 -4.49
N ALA A 103 11.13 7.34 -4.09
CA ALA A 103 10.00 6.58 -4.60
C ALA A 103 9.88 6.70 -6.13
N GLY A 104 9.99 7.91 -6.68
CA GLY A 104 9.94 8.13 -8.13
C GLY A 104 11.08 7.43 -8.87
N GLY A 105 12.31 7.50 -8.36
CA GLY A 105 13.46 6.78 -8.92
C GLY A 105 13.28 5.26 -8.87
N TRP A 106 12.76 4.74 -7.75
CA TRP A 106 12.53 3.30 -7.58
C TRP A 106 11.40 2.79 -8.47
N LEU A 107 10.27 3.50 -8.57
CA LEU A 107 9.19 3.17 -9.50
C LEU A 107 9.65 3.21 -10.97
N THR A 108 10.55 4.13 -11.31
CA THR A 108 11.15 4.16 -12.66
C THR A 108 12.01 2.91 -12.89
N ALA A 109 12.86 2.55 -11.93
CA ALA A 109 13.66 1.33 -12.00
C ALA A 109 12.78 0.06 -12.09
N ASP A 110 11.66 0.02 -11.36
CA ASP A 110 10.69 -1.06 -11.39
C ASP A 110 10.11 -1.29 -12.80
N VAL A 111 9.69 -0.21 -13.47
CA VAL A 111 9.19 -0.26 -14.85
C VAL A 111 10.28 -0.67 -15.85
N LEU A 112 11.51 -0.19 -15.67
CA LEU A 112 12.63 -0.56 -16.54
C LEU A 112 13.03 -2.03 -16.38
N LEU A 113 12.93 -2.57 -15.17
CA LEU A 113 13.18 -3.98 -14.88
C LEU A 113 12.07 -4.87 -15.44
N ASP A 114 10.81 -4.41 -15.38
CA ASP A 114 9.67 -5.06 -16.04
C ASP A 114 9.96 -5.22 -17.54
N ARG A 115 10.38 -4.13 -18.18
CA ARG A 115 10.75 -4.11 -19.60
C ARG A 115 11.95 -4.98 -19.95
N ALA A 116 12.85 -5.20 -19.00
CA ALA A 116 14.06 -6.01 -19.19
C ALA A 116 13.83 -7.51 -18.95
N ASP A 117 12.60 -7.93 -18.58
CA ASP A 117 12.22 -9.32 -18.33
C ASP A 117 13.18 -10.04 -17.36
N VAL A 118 13.44 -9.40 -16.22
CA VAL A 118 14.37 -9.93 -15.23
C VAL A 118 13.79 -11.13 -14.50
N HIS A 119 14.54 -12.23 -14.45
CA HIS A 119 14.09 -13.47 -13.82
C HIS A 119 15.22 -14.20 -13.08
N GLY A 120 14.84 -15.06 -12.15
CA GLY A 120 15.73 -15.99 -11.45
C GLY A 120 16.16 -15.53 -10.05
N GLY A 121 16.53 -16.52 -9.23
CA GLY A 121 16.93 -16.30 -7.83
C GLY A 121 18.19 -15.44 -7.68
N ASP A 122 19.19 -15.63 -8.55
CA ASP A 122 20.42 -14.83 -8.53
C ASP A 122 20.13 -13.36 -8.82
N THR A 123 19.26 -13.09 -9.79
CA THR A 123 18.77 -11.74 -10.10
C THR A 123 18.02 -11.15 -8.92
N ALA A 124 17.15 -11.92 -8.26
CA ALA A 124 16.45 -11.49 -7.05
C ALA A 124 17.43 -11.10 -5.93
N PHE A 125 18.50 -11.87 -5.74
CA PHE A 125 19.52 -11.56 -4.74
C PHE A 125 20.27 -10.25 -5.06
N VAL A 126 20.68 -10.06 -6.31
CA VAL A 126 21.36 -8.83 -6.77
C VAL A 126 20.44 -7.62 -6.61
N LEU A 127 19.17 -7.73 -7.03
CA LEU A 127 18.17 -6.68 -6.87
C LEU A 127 17.91 -6.35 -5.39
N ALA A 128 17.83 -7.36 -4.52
CA ALA A 128 17.65 -7.16 -3.10
C ALA A 128 18.85 -6.40 -2.50
N ALA A 129 20.08 -6.79 -2.83
CA ALA A 129 21.29 -6.12 -2.37
C ALA A 129 21.33 -4.66 -2.85
N ALA A 130 21.03 -4.41 -4.13
CA ALA A 130 20.96 -3.07 -4.70
C ALA A 130 19.87 -2.20 -4.05
N ALA A 131 18.67 -2.76 -3.84
CA ALA A 131 17.56 -2.09 -3.18
C ALA A 131 17.88 -1.74 -1.72
N VAL A 132 18.52 -2.65 -0.97
CA VAL A 132 18.95 -2.39 0.41
C VAL A 132 20.03 -1.31 0.46
N ALA A 133 21.02 -1.35 -0.46
CA ALA A 133 22.04 -0.33 -0.56
C ALA A 133 21.44 1.05 -0.89
N TYR A 134 20.51 1.09 -1.85
CA TYR A 134 19.77 2.30 -2.22
C TYR A 134 18.98 2.87 -1.04
N LEU A 135 18.20 2.01 -0.35
CA LEU A 135 17.46 2.38 0.84
C LEU A 135 18.37 2.94 1.93
N ALA A 136 19.51 2.29 2.22
CA ALA A 136 20.46 2.73 3.22
C ALA A 136 21.07 4.10 2.87
N ALA A 137 21.44 4.31 1.61
CA ALA A 137 21.96 5.58 1.11
C ALA A 137 20.92 6.71 1.26
N VAL A 138 19.68 6.48 0.81
CA VAL A 138 18.59 7.45 0.92
C VAL A 138 18.25 7.74 2.39
N ALA A 139 18.16 6.71 3.24
CA ALA A 139 17.91 6.88 4.67
C ALA A 139 19.03 7.68 5.35
N PHE A 140 20.29 7.45 4.98
CA PHE A 140 21.42 8.22 5.48
C PHE A 140 21.34 9.70 5.08
N ILE A 141 21.08 9.99 3.80
CA ILE A 141 20.93 11.36 3.29
C ILE A 141 19.74 12.06 3.95
N ALA A 142 18.58 11.39 4.00
CA ALA A 142 17.38 11.92 4.65
C ALA A 142 17.63 12.21 6.14
N ALA A 143 18.29 11.29 6.85
CA ALA A 143 18.62 11.48 8.27
C ALA A 143 19.59 12.65 8.48
N ARG A 144 20.58 12.84 7.58
CA ARG A 144 21.50 13.98 7.59
C ARG A 144 20.76 15.31 7.40
N LEU A 145 19.88 15.39 6.41
CA LEU A 145 19.13 16.61 6.08
C LEU A 145 18.08 16.97 7.15
N SER A 146 17.64 15.98 7.92
CA SER A 146 16.55 16.10 8.90
C SER A 146 16.98 16.36 10.35
N ARG A 147 18.29 16.45 10.63
CA ARG A 147 18.82 16.52 12.01
C ARG A 147 18.25 17.66 12.85
N ALA A 148 17.86 18.77 12.21
CA ALA A 148 17.42 19.98 12.90
C ALA A 148 15.89 20.10 13.08
N GLU A 149 15.09 19.32 12.34
CA GLU A 149 13.65 19.60 12.20
C GLU A 149 12.81 18.33 12.33
N PRO A 150 12.25 18.04 13.52
CA PRO A 150 11.27 16.97 13.65
C PRO A 150 9.98 17.35 12.92
N GLY A 151 9.33 16.38 12.28
CA GLY A 151 8.04 16.58 11.63
C GLY A 151 6.99 17.12 12.59
N GLY A 152 6.20 18.09 12.11
CA GLY A 152 5.07 18.65 12.84
C GLY A 152 3.93 17.65 13.06
N PRO A 153 3.01 17.93 14.01
CA PRO A 153 1.92 17.02 14.35
C PRO A 153 0.92 16.79 13.21
N ALA A 154 0.75 17.76 12.30
CA ALA A 154 -0.08 17.62 11.11
C ALA A 154 0.51 16.61 10.13
N LEU A 155 1.80 16.74 9.80
CA LEU A 155 2.49 15.82 8.88
C LEU A 155 2.52 14.39 9.42
N ARG A 156 2.74 14.21 10.74
CA ARG A 156 2.63 12.89 11.38
C ARG A 156 1.24 12.28 11.24
N HIS A 157 0.18 13.08 11.37
CA HIS A 157 -1.19 12.61 11.18
C HIS A 157 -1.41 12.14 9.74
N VAL A 158 -0.96 12.93 8.75
CA VAL A 158 -1.09 12.57 7.33
C VAL A 158 -0.32 11.30 7.00
N VAL A 159 0.93 11.19 7.44
CA VAL A 159 1.75 9.98 7.24
C VAL A 159 1.11 8.78 7.93
N ALA A 160 0.72 8.90 9.21
CA ALA A 160 0.13 7.79 9.95
C ALA A 160 -1.18 7.30 9.32
N GLY A 161 -2.06 8.20 8.89
CA GLY A 161 -3.30 7.84 8.23
C GLY A 161 -3.05 7.19 6.86
N THR A 162 -2.12 7.72 6.06
CA THR A 162 -1.75 7.12 4.77
C THR A 162 -1.22 5.69 4.96
N LEU A 163 -0.34 5.47 5.94
CA LEU A 163 0.17 4.13 6.27
C LEU A 163 -0.92 3.19 6.76
N ALA A 164 -1.88 3.70 7.53
CA ALA A 164 -3.01 2.91 8.01
C ALA A 164 -3.92 2.45 6.85
N VAL A 165 -4.15 3.30 5.85
CA VAL A 165 -4.90 2.93 4.63
C VAL A 165 -4.09 1.96 3.77
N LEU A 166 -2.77 2.14 3.64
CA LEU A 166 -1.90 1.20 2.92
C LEU A 166 -1.85 -0.19 3.56
N ALA A 167 -1.95 -0.27 4.89
CA ALA A 167 -2.12 -1.55 5.57
C ALA A 167 -3.40 -2.25 5.11
N ALA A 168 -4.52 -1.54 5.03
CA ALA A 168 -5.76 -2.13 4.49
C ALA A 168 -5.61 -2.53 3.02
N ALA A 169 -4.93 -1.72 2.22
CA ALA A 169 -4.70 -1.98 0.79
C ALA A 169 -3.86 -3.24 0.53
N SER A 170 -2.90 -3.58 1.41
CA SER A 170 -2.09 -4.79 1.21
C SER A 170 -2.90 -6.08 1.31
N LEU A 171 -4.09 -6.03 1.90
CA LEU A 171 -5.01 -7.16 1.95
C LEU A 171 -5.80 -7.34 0.63
N LEU A 172 -5.80 -6.34 -0.25
CA LEU A 172 -6.48 -6.38 -1.55
C LEU A 172 -5.69 -7.07 -2.64
N VAL A 173 -4.42 -7.38 -2.38
CA VAL A 173 -3.64 -8.15 -3.33
C VAL A 173 -4.21 -9.56 -3.36
N VAL A 174 -4.70 -10.01 -4.50
CA VAL A 174 -5.25 -11.36 -4.70
C VAL A 174 -4.55 -12.00 -5.88
N THR A 175 -4.28 -13.30 -5.78
CA THR A 175 -3.81 -14.09 -6.92
C THR A 175 -4.96 -14.29 -7.91
N PRO A 176 -4.67 -14.70 -9.15
CA PRO A 176 -5.70 -14.78 -10.19
C PRO A 176 -6.55 -16.05 -10.11
N TRP A 177 -6.20 -17.00 -9.24
CA TRP A 177 -6.83 -18.31 -9.22
C TRP A 177 -8.18 -18.24 -8.51
N THR A 178 -9.22 -18.69 -9.19
CA THR A 178 -10.54 -18.88 -8.57
C THR A 178 -10.54 -20.10 -7.65
N GLU A 179 -9.78 -21.14 -8.00
CA GLU A 179 -9.53 -22.34 -7.21
C GLU A 179 -8.07 -22.77 -7.41
N GLN A 180 -7.35 -23.09 -6.33
CA GLN A 180 -5.99 -23.61 -6.41
C GLN A 180 -6.04 -25.12 -6.66
N THR A 181 -5.66 -25.53 -7.87
CA THR A 181 -5.73 -26.93 -8.33
C THR A 181 -4.38 -27.63 -8.35
N THR A 182 -3.28 -26.87 -8.36
CA THR A 182 -1.92 -27.42 -8.38
C THR A 182 -1.15 -27.18 -7.07
N PRO A 183 -0.20 -28.05 -6.69
CA PRO A 183 0.66 -27.84 -5.52
C PRO A 183 1.43 -26.51 -5.57
N THR A 184 1.79 -26.05 -6.78
CA THR A 184 2.48 -24.78 -6.98
C THR A 184 1.57 -23.59 -6.68
N GLU A 185 0.32 -23.60 -7.16
CA GLU A 185 -0.67 -22.56 -6.84
C GLU A 185 -0.93 -22.48 -5.34
N VAL A 186 -1.14 -23.62 -4.68
CA VAL A 186 -1.34 -23.67 -3.22
C VAL A 186 -0.15 -23.08 -2.47
N ARG A 187 1.07 -23.42 -2.90
CA ARG A 187 2.29 -22.88 -2.30
C ARG A 187 2.39 -21.37 -2.48
N VAL A 188 2.19 -20.85 -3.70
CA VAL A 188 2.29 -19.41 -3.96
C VAL A 188 1.17 -18.66 -3.24
N GLU A 189 -0.04 -19.21 -3.13
CA GLU A 189 -1.10 -18.60 -2.32
C GLU A 189 -0.69 -18.47 -0.85
N ALA A 190 -0.13 -19.53 -0.26
CA ALA A 190 0.34 -19.51 1.12
C ALA A 190 1.47 -18.49 1.33
N GLU A 191 2.44 -18.43 0.41
CA GLU A 191 3.51 -17.43 0.42
C GLU A 191 2.94 -16.00 0.30
N MET A 192 1.96 -15.81 -0.59
CA MET A 192 1.26 -14.56 -0.80
C MET A 192 0.50 -14.09 0.42
N THR A 193 -0.26 -14.97 1.05
CA THR A 193 -0.97 -14.66 2.30
C THR A 193 0.00 -14.26 3.41
N ALA A 194 1.13 -14.98 3.54
CA ALA A 194 2.17 -14.59 4.50
C ALA A 194 2.75 -13.19 4.20
N LEU A 195 3.02 -12.88 2.93
CA LEU A 195 3.53 -11.57 2.49
C LEU A 195 2.50 -10.45 2.74
N LYS A 196 1.23 -10.66 2.41
CA LYS A 196 0.14 -9.69 2.66
C LYS A 196 0.04 -9.37 4.15
N ILE A 197 0.06 -10.39 5.01
CA ILE A 197 0.04 -10.23 6.47
C ILE A 197 1.27 -9.46 6.95
N ALA A 198 2.46 -9.79 6.44
CA ALA A 198 3.70 -9.11 6.80
C ALA A 198 3.67 -7.62 6.41
N LEU A 199 3.27 -7.30 5.17
CA LEU A 199 3.12 -5.93 4.69
C LEU A 199 2.09 -5.17 5.52
N TRP A 200 0.91 -5.76 5.73
CA TRP A 200 -0.15 -5.21 6.57
C TRP A 200 0.37 -4.85 7.97
N ALA A 201 1.03 -5.80 8.62
CA ALA A 201 1.54 -5.65 9.98
C ALA A 201 2.60 -4.55 10.06
N LEU A 202 3.50 -4.47 9.07
CA LEU A 202 4.56 -3.47 9.04
C LEU A 202 4.00 -2.07 8.77
N PHE A 203 3.06 -1.90 7.84
CA PHE A 203 2.38 -0.62 7.62
C PHE A 203 1.61 -0.16 8.85
N ALA A 204 0.85 -1.06 9.48
CA ALA A 204 0.13 -0.79 10.73
C ALA A 204 1.09 -0.39 11.87
N LEU A 205 2.20 -1.10 12.02
CA LEU A 205 3.22 -0.79 13.02
C LEU A 205 3.86 0.58 12.77
N LEU A 206 4.23 0.89 11.53
CA LEU A 206 4.79 2.19 11.16
C LEU A 206 3.79 3.33 11.40
N ALA A 207 2.50 3.11 11.08
CA ALA A 207 1.43 4.06 11.38
C ALA A 207 1.34 4.33 12.90
N ALA A 208 1.28 3.27 13.72
CA ALA A 208 1.23 3.37 15.17
C ALA A 208 2.44 4.11 15.76
N VAL A 209 3.65 3.79 15.28
CA VAL A 209 4.91 4.44 15.69
C VAL A 209 4.93 5.92 15.34
N THR A 210 4.29 6.30 14.22
CA THR A 210 4.23 7.69 13.71
C THR A 210 3.32 8.58 14.56
N VAL A 211 2.19 8.05 15.05
CA VAL A 211 1.25 8.77 15.92
C VAL A 211 1.93 9.26 17.22
N GLY A 212 2.88 8.49 17.76
CA GLY A 212 3.91 9.02 18.65
C GLY A 212 3.48 9.37 20.09
N ARG A 213 2.38 8.81 20.63
CA ARG A 213 1.99 9.01 22.05
C ARG A 213 1.76 7.68 22.80
N PRO A 214 2.38 7.48 23.99
CA PRO A 214 2.17 6.27 24.79
C PRO A 214 0.73 6.16 25.35
N ALA A 215 0.05 7.27 25.62
CA ALA A 215 -1.35 7.28 26.08
C ALA A 215 -2.37 6.91 24.99
N ALA A 216 -1.96 6.92 23.72
CA ALA A 216 -2.79 6.52 22.58
C ALA A 216 -2.80 5.00 22.36
N ARG A 217 -1.92 4.26 23.05
CA ARG A 217 -1.67 2.83 22.80
C ARG A 217 -2.90 1.93 22.83
N PRO A 218 -3.86 2.05 23.77
CA PRO A 218 -4.99 1.12 23.78
C PRO A 218 -5.98 1.37 22.63
N ALA A 219 -6.30 2.63 22.30
CA ALA A 219 -7.20 2.94 21.18
C ALA A 219 -6.55 2.65 19.81
N VAL A 220 -5.25 2.95 19.69
CA VAL A 220 -4.46 2.61 18.51
C VAL A 220 -4.32 1.09 18.37
N ALA A 221 -4.01 0.37 19.44
CA ALA A 221 -3.93 -1.09 19.44
C ALA A 221 -5.29 -1.74 19.19
N LEU A 222 -6.38 -1.18 19.71
CA LEU A 222 -7.74 -1.66 19.45
C LEU A 222 -8.13 -1.44 17.98
N GLY A 223 -7.89 -0.24 17.44
CA GLY A 223 -8.17 0.05 16.05
C GLY A 223 -7.35 -0.83 15.10
N PHE A 224 -6.05 -0.96 15.32
CA PHE A 224 -5.22 -1.90 14.56
C PHE A 224 -5.64 -3.35 14.80
N GLY A 225 -6.05 -3.71 16.02
CA GLY A 225 -6.59 -5.02 16.35
C GLY A 225 -7.88 -5.34 15.59
N LEU A 226 -8.77 -4.36 15.42
CA LEU A 226 -9.97 -4.50 14.58
C LEU A 226 -9.62 -4.64 13.11
N VAL A 227 -8.61 -3.93 12.63
CA VAL A 227 -8.06 -4.16 11.28
C VAL A 227 -7.49 -5.58 11.17
N SER A 228 -6.79 -6.09 12.20
CA SER A 228 -6.31 -7.49 12.23
C SER A 228 -7.44 -8.50 12.20
N VAL A 229 -8.53 -8.23 12.93
CA VAL A 229 -9.72 -9.08 12.97
C VAL A 229 -10.42 -9.05 11.61
N ALA A 230 -10.58 -7.89 11.00
CA ALA A 230 -11.12 -7.76 9.65
C ALA A 230 -10.24 -8.50 8.63
N ALA A 231 -8.91 -8.35 8.73
CA ALA A 231 -7.95 -9.08 7.90
C ALA A 231 -8.08 -10.60 8.09
N GLY A 232 -8.14 -11.08 9.34
CA GLY A 232 -8.34 -12.48 9.67
C GLY A 232 -9.67 -13.02 9.16
N LEU A 233 -10.76 -12.24 9.25
CA LEU A 233 -12.05 -12.60 8.67
C LEU A 233 -12.00 -12.64 7.14
N CYS A 234 -11.35 -11.69 6.48
CA CYS A 234 -11.18 -11.72 5.02
C CYS A 234 -10.41 -12.96 4.57
N LEU A 235 -9.36 -13.34 5.30
CA LEU A 235 -8.57 -14.54 5.01
C LEU A 235 -9.36 -15.82 5.25
N VAL A 236 -10.05 -15.93 6.40
CA VAL A 236 -10.78 -17.15 6.79
C VAL A 236 -12.07 -17.35 5.98
N VAL A 237 -12.83 -16.29 5.72
CA VAL A 237 -14.15 -16.37 5.05
C VAL A 237 -14.04 -16.21 3.54
N GLY A 238 -13.04 -15.46 3.06
CA GLY A 238 -12.79 -15.25 1.64
C GLY A 238 -12.46 -16.56 0.94
N GLU A 239 -11.39 -17.24 1.34
CA GLU A 239 -10.81 -18.36 0.58
C GLU A 239 -11.74 -19.56 0.33
N SER A 240 -12.89 -19.66 1.00
CA SER A 240 -13.72 -20.87 1.00
C SER A 240 -15.15 -20.71 0.45
N SER A 241 -15.57 -19.53 -0.03
CA SER A 241 -16.98 -19.36 -0.42
C SER A 241 -17.24 -18.35 -1.55
N SER A 242 -18.32 -18.57 -2.29
CA SER A 242 -18.94 -17.63 -3.23
C SER A 242 -19.32 -16.26 -2.61
N ALA A 243 -19.13 -16.09 -1.29
CA ALA A 243 -19.24 -14.82 -0.58
C ALA A 243 -17.97 -13.95 -0.66
N TYR A 244 -16.91 -14.39 -1.37
CA TYR A 244 -15.67 -13.63 -1.58
C TYR A 244 -15.90 -12.14 -1.91
N PRO A 245 -16.80 -11.79 -2.86
CA PRO A 245 -16.97 -10.40 -3.25
C PRO A 245 -17.61 -9.56 -2.15
N SER A 246 -18.57 -10.13 -1.40
CA SER A 246 -19.32 -9.37 -0.40
C SER A 246 -18.50 -9.09 0.86
N VAL A 247 -17.70 -10.05 1.32
CA VAL A 247 -16.85 -9.87 2.51
C VAL A 247 -15.80 -8.78 2.25
N PHE A 248 -15.12 -8.81 1.11
CA PHE A 248 -14.13 -7.79 0.76
C PHE A 248 -14.73 -6.40 0.60
N VAL A 249 -15.88 -6.29 -0.08
CA VAL A 249 -16.58 -5.03 -0.33
C VAL A 249 -16.96 -4.33 0.98
N TYR A 250 -17.32 -5.06 2.04
CA TYR A 250 -17.72 -4.45 3.31
C TYR A 250 -16.59 -4.38 4.35
N ALA A 251 -15.72 -5.39 4.44
CA ALA A 251 -14.68 -5.45 5.46
C ALA A 251 -13.58 -4.40 5.22
N LEU A 252 -13.22 -4.12 3.97
CA LEU A 252 -12.18 -3.15 3.66
C LEU A 252 -12.57 -1.71 4.07
N PRO A 253 -13.74 -1.16 3.69
CA PRO A 253 -14.14 0.16 4.17
C PRO A 253 -14.21 0.24 5.70
N VAL A 254 -14.69 -0.82 6.37
CA VAL A 254 -14.72 -0.88 7.83
C VAL A 254 -13.30 -0.83 8.42
N ALA A 255 -12.36 -1.58 7.85
CA ALA A 255 -10.96 -1.57 8.25
C ALA A 255 -10.34 -0.17 8.08
N VAL A 256 -10.57 0.49 6.94
CA VAL A 256 -10.11 1.87 6.69
C VAL A 256 -10.69 2.84 7.71
N VAL A 257 -12.00 2.77 7.99
CA VAL A 257 -12.67 3.62 8.99
C VAL A 257 -12.09 3.40 10.38
N ALA A 258 -11.91 2.15 10.80
CA ALA A 258 -11.34 1.80 12.08
C ALA A 258 -9.90 2.33 12.21
N ALA A 259 -9.08 2.15 11.17
CA ALA A 259 -7.69 2.57 11.15
C ALA A 259 -7.56 4.11 11.20
N MET A 260 -8.37 4.84 10.41
CA MET A 260 -8.40 6.30 10.43
C MET A 260 -8.89 6.87 11.76
N THR A 261 -9.90 6.24 12.35
CA THR A 261 -10.40 6.61 13.69
C THR A 261 -9.31 6.39 14.74
N ALA A 262 -8.54 5.30 14.65
CA ALA A 262 -7.43 5.00 15.54
C ALA A 262 -6.29 6.05 15.44
N VAL A 263 -5.97 6.49 14.21
CA VAL A 263 -4.98 7.54 13.96
C VAL A 263 -5.44 8.89 14.54
N ALA A 264 -6.72 9.22 14.40
CA ALA A 264 -7.29 10.47 14.88
C ALA A 264 -7.56 10.51 16.39
N ALA A 265 -7.81 9.36 17.02
CA ALA A 265 -8.21 9.26 18.42
C ALA A 265 -7.35 10.08 19.41
N PRO A 266 -6.02 10.14 19.29
CA PRO A 266 -5.18 10.91 20.22
C PRO A 266 -5.31 12.43 20.12
N ARG A 267 -6.03 12.92 19.11
CA ARG A 267 -6.34 14.33 18.86
C ARG A 267 -7.76 14.70 19.27
N VAL A 268 -8.62 13.72 19.51
CA VAL A 268 -10.04 13.91 19.77
C VAL A 268 -10.34 13.70 21.26
N ARG A 269 -11.01 14.66 21.89
CA ARG A 269 -11.30 14.62 23.35
C ARG A 269 -12.65 13.98 23.72
N GLY A 270 -13.53 13.69 22.75
CA GLY A 270 -14.87 13.20 23.05
C GLY A 270 -15.46 12.32 21.96
N VAL A 271 -16.46 11.51 22.33
CA VAL A 271 -17.12 10.52 21.46
C VAL A 271 -17.68 11.16 20.19
N GLY A 272 -18.32 12.34 20.30
CA GLY A 272 -18.87 13.04 19.13
C GLY A 272 -17.81 13.37 18.06
N GLY A 273 -16.57 13.69 18.46
CA GLY A 273 -15.48 13.90 17.51
C GLY A 273 -14.99 12.60 16.86
N LEU A 274 -15.02 11.48 17.59
CA LEU A 274 -14.67 10.17 17.02
C LEU A 274 -15.74 9.71 16.04
N VAL A 275 -17.01 9.93 16.35
CA VAL A 275 -18.15 9.67 15.43
C VAL A 275 -18.01 10.52 14.17
N ALA A 276 -17.67 11.81 14.30
CA ALA A 276 -17.44 12.68 13.14
C ALA A 276 -16.28 12.18 12.26
N VAL A 277 -15.15 11.76 12.88
CA VAL A 277 -14.03 11.17 12.13
C VAL A 277 -14.45 9.88 11.45
N ALA A 278 -15.16 8.99 12.14
CA ALA A 278 -15.61 7.72 11.57
C ALA A 278 -16.55 7.96 10.38
N ALA A 279 -17.50 8.89 10.50
CA ALA A 279 -18.43 9.25 9.42
C ALA A 279 -17.69 9.83 8.20
N VAL A 280 -16.77 10.78 8.40
CA VAL A 280 -15.96 11.34 7.31
C VAL A 280 -15.05 10.28 6.70
N SER A 281 -14.51 9.37 7.52
CA SER A 281 -13.69 8.25 7.03
C SER A 281 -14.52 7.27 6.20
N ALA A 282 -15.78 7.03 6.55
CA ALA A 282 -16.66 6.13 5.81
C ALA A 282 -17.03 6.69 4.44
N VAL A 283 -17.42 7.96 4.39
CA VAL A 283 -17.69 8.67 3.13
C VAL A 283 -16.42 8.74 2.27
N GLY A 284 -15.29 9.07 2.89
CA GLY A 284 -14.01 9.14 2.21
C GLY A 284 -13.51 7.78 1.72
N ALA A 285 -13.75 6.69 2.46
CA ALA A 285 -13.42 5.33 2.03
C ALA A 285 -14.26 4.89 0.83
N ALA A 286 -15.55 5.21 0.79
CA ALA A 286 -16.40 4.95 -0.36
C ALA A 286 -15.92 5.72 -1.61
N ALA A 287 -15.59 7.01 -1.46
CA ALA A 287 -15.02 7.80 -2.55
C ALA A 287 -13.64 7.29 -2.99
N ALA A 288 -12.79 6.87 -2.04
CA ALA A 288 -11.49 6.27 -2.32
C ALA A 288 -11.61 4.97 -3.11
N PHE A 289 -12.63 4.16 -2.84
CA PHE A 289 -12.89 2.92 -3.59
C PHE A 289 -13.31 3.21 -5.05
N VAL A 290 -14.11 4.25 -5.28
CA VAL A 290 -14.43 4.70 -6.65
C VAL A 290 -13.16 5.20 -7.35
N ALA A 291 -12.35 6.02 -6.66
CA ALA A 291 -11.08 6.51 -7.20
C ALA A 291 -10.10 5.36 -7.48
N LEU A 292 -10.09 4.32 -6.66
CA LEU A 292 -9.29 3.12 -6.84
C LEU A 292 -9.62 2.42 -8.16
N ILE A 293 -10.90 2.20 -8.43
CA ILE A 293 -11.34 1.52 -9.66
C ILE A 293 -10.91 2.32 -10.88
N PHE A 294 -11.35 3.58 -11.00
CA PHE A 294 -11.08 4.37 -12.20
C PHE A 294 -9.64 4.86 -12.32
N GLY A 295 -9.09 5.40 -11.23
CA GLY A 295 -7.71 5.86 -11.20
C GLY A 295 -6.72 4.71 -11.31
N GLY A 296 -7.03 3.57 -10.68
CA GLY A 296 -6.18 2.40 -10.71
C GLY A 296 -6.06 1.83 -12.11
N MET A 297 -7.18 1.75 -12.86
CA MET A 297 -7.18 1.37 -14.28
C MET A 297 -6.32 2.30 -15.14
N VAL A 298 -6.44 3.61 -14.95
CA VAL A 298 -5.65 4.59 -15.73
C VAL A 298 -4.16 4.45 -15.42
N VAL A 299 -3.79 4.34 -14.14
CA VAL A 299 -2.39 4.22 -13.70
C VAL A 299 -1.82 2.86 -14.14
N GLY A 300 -2.55 1.76 -13.96
CA GLY A 300 -2.11 0.44 -14.39
C GLY A 300 -1.91 0.36 -15.89
N SER A 301 -2.87 0.84 -16.70
CA SER A 301 -2.73 0.94 -18.15
C SER A 301 -1.53 1.79 -18.60
N LEU A 302 -1.23 2.87 -17.88
CA LEU A 302 -0.04 3.68 -18.15
C LEU A 302 1.24 2.90 -17.85
N LEU A 303 1.33 2.24 -16.69
CA LEU A 303 2.51 1.47 -16.30
C LEU A 303 2.73 0.26 -17.22
N THR A 304 1.67 -0.46 -17.61
CA THR A 304 1.72 -1.54 -18.60
C THR A 304 2.28 -1.03 -19.93
N ARG A 305 1.80 0.13 -20.41
CA ARG A 305 2.33 0.75 -21.64
C ARG A 305 3.80 1.17 -21.53
N LEU A 306 4.21 1.74 -20.39
CA LEU A 306 5.60 2.14 -20.17
C LEU A 306 6.55 0.93 -20.10
N ALA A 307 6.07 -0.19 -19.56
CA ALA A 307 6.78 -1.45 -19.49
C ALA A 307 6.88 -2.17 -20.86
N ASP A 308 6.14 -1.72 -21.89
CA ASP A 308 5.99 -2.43 -23.17
C ASP A 308 5.28 -3.79 -23.06
N ASN A 309 4.48 -3.95 -22.00
CA ASN A 309 3.69 -5.17 -21.81
C ASN A 309 2.39 -5.07 -22.61
N PRO A 310 1.84 -6.19 -23.12
CA PRO A 310 0.55 -6.19 -23.78
C PRO A 310 -0.54 -5.74 -22.79
N PRO A 311 -1.52 -4.93 -23.23
CA PRO A 311 -2.65 -4.57 -22.38
C PRO A 311 -3.46 -5.83 -22.04
N VAL A 312 -3.79 -6.03 -20.77
CA VAL A 312 -4.77 -7.05 -20.39
C VAL A 312 -6.14 -6.53 -20.84
N ASN A 313 -6.94 -7.43 -21.39
CA ASN A 313 -8.16 -7.10 -22.13
C ASN A 313 -9.08 -6.18 -21.31
N GLY A 314 -9.76 -5.21 -21.94
CA GLY A 314 -10.50 -4.13 -21.24
C GLY A 314 -11.70 -4.56 -20.37
N ALA A 315 -11.99 -5.86 -20.27
CA ALA A 315 -12.95 -6.43 -19.33
C ALA A 315 -12.32 -6.79 -17.96
N ASP A 316 -11.00 -6.97 -17.92
CA ASP A 316 -10.21 -7.32 -16.74
C ASP A 316 -9.35 -6.11 -16.36
N THR A 317 -9.38 -5.72 -15.09
CA THR A 317 -8.95 -4.37 -14.71
C THR A 317 -7.45 -4.32 -14.38
N ASP A 318 -6.66 -3.62 -15.21
CA ASP A 318 -5.27 -3.22 -14.95
C ASP A 318 -5.21 -2.23 -13.75
N ILE A 319 -5.41 -2.69 -12.52
CA ILE A 319 -5.45 -1.78 -11.37
C ILE A 319 -4.07 -1.67 -10.73
N SER A 320 -3.56 -0.44 -10.61
CA SER A 320 -2.43 -0.12 -9.73
C SER A 320 -2.96 0.40 -8.39
N ALA A 321 -3.48 -0.51 -7.57
CA ALA A 321 -4.15 -0.15 -6.33
C ALA A 321 -3.26 0.64 -5.35
N PRO A 322 -2.01 0.24 -5.07
CA PRO A 322 -1.20 0.86 -4.03
C PRO A 322 -0.92 2.35 -4.25
N LEU A 323 -0.67 2.76 -5.49
CA LEU A 323 -0.36 4.16 -5.82
C LEU A 323 -1.60 5.05 -5.64
N VAL A 324 -2.76 4.59 -6.12
CA VAL A 324 -4.02 5.34 -5.98
C VAL A 324 -4.48 5.38 -4.54
N VAL A 325 -4.36 4.26 -3.81
CA VAL A 325 -4.66 4.21 -2.37
C VAL A 325 -3.72 5.11 -1.57
N THR A 326 -2.47 5.30 -1.98
CA THR A 326 -1.57 6.27 -1.34
C THR A 326 -2.13 7.69 -1.44
N VAL A 327 -2.56 8.11 -2.64
CA VAL A 327 -3.16 9.43 -2.85
C VAL A 327 -4.46 9.58 -2.07
N ALA A 328 -5.32 8.56 -2.10
CA ALA A 328 -6.56 8.53 -1.34
C ALA A 328 -6.32 8.58 0.17
N GLY A 329 -5.30 7.86 0.66
CA GLY A 329 -4.87 7.87 2.06
C GLY A 329 -4.39 9.25 2.50
N ILE A 330 -3.63 9.97 1.66
CA ILE A 330 -3.23 11.36 1.92
C ILE A 330 -4.48 12.25 2.02
N ALA A 331 -5.38 12.20 1.04
CA ALA A 331 -6.60 13.00 1.03
C ALA A 331 -7.48 12.72 2.26
N LEU A 332 -7.70 11.45 2.60
CA LEU A 332 -8.48 11.04 3.76
C LEU A 332 -7.84 11.50 5.07
N SER A 333 -6.52 11.44 5.15
CA SER A 333 -5.79 11.92 6.32
C SER A 333 -5.85 13.43 6.47
N LEU A 334 -5.85 14.19 5.37
CA LEU A 334 -6.06 15.64 5.38
C LEU A 334 -7.49 16.00 5.83
N LEU A 335 -8.49 15.27 5.36
CA LEU A 335 -9.89 15.46 5.78
C LEU A 335 -10.06 15.20 7.28
N THR A 336 -9.56 14.07 7.78
CA THR A 336 -9.63 13.76 9.21
C THR A 336 -8.78 14.73 10.05
N LEU A 337 -7.67 15.23 9.53
CA LEU A 337 -6.90 16.28 10.18
C LEU A 337 -7.72 17.57 10.33
N ALA A 338 -8.41 18.01 9.27
CA ALA A 338 -9.28 19.19 9.30
C ALA A 338 -10.40 19.03 10.35
N VAL A 339 -11.06 17.87 10.38
CA VAL A 339 -12.11 17.55 11.36
C VAL A 339 -11.57 17.60 12.79
N THR A 340 -10.38 17.03 13.05
CA THR A 340 -9.79 17.04 14.40
C THR A 340 -9.26 18.41 14.83
N ALA A 341 -8.91 19.29 13.87
CA ALA A 341 -8.41 20.64 14.16
C ALA A 341 -9.54 21.69 14.35
N LEU A 342 -10.71 21.46 13.74
CA LEU A 342 -11.83 22.40 13.74
C LEU A 342 -12.27 22.88 15.15
N PRO A 343 -12.39 22.01 16.18
CA PRO A 343 -12.82 22.47 17.50
C PRO A 343 -11.84 23.45 18.16
N ASP A 344 -10.54 23.29 17.94
CA ASP A 344 -9.52 24.19 18.48
C ASP A 344 -9.54 25.52 17.71
N ALA A 345 -9.70 25.47 16.38
CA ALA A 345 -9.83 26.67 15.54
C ALA A 345 -11.06 27.51 15.93
N LEU A 346 -12.22 26.87 16.13
CA LEU A 346 -13.44 27.57 16.57
C LEU A 346 -13.30 28.16 17.97
N ARG A 347 -12.56 27.51 18.88
CA ARG A 347 -12.24 28.06 20.20
C ARG A 347 -11.35 29.29 20.09
N ALA A 348 -10.32 29.26 19.25
CA ALA A 348 -9.42 30.40 19.02
C ALA A 348 -10.18 31.62 18.45
N VAL A 349 -11.12 31.41 17.53
CA VAL A 349 -11.96 32.50 17.00
C VAL A 349 -12.88 33.08 18.07
N ARG A 350 -13.48 32.24 18.94
CA ARG A 350 -14.37 32.69 20.02
C ARG A 350 -13.65 33.45 21.13
N THR A 351 -12.39 33.11 21.42
CA THR A 351 -11.59 33.82 22.43
C THR A 351 -11.09 35.18 21.95
N GLY A 352 -11.35 35.55 20.69
CA GLY A 352 -10.79 36.73 20.05
C GLY A 352 -9.29 36.58 19.76
N PRO A 353 -8.70 37.49 18.94
CA PRO A 353 -7.26 37.64 18.95
C PRO A 353 -6.82 37.92 20.40
N PRO A 354 -5.65 37.44 20.85
CA PRO A 354 -5.13 37.83 22.15
C PRO A 354 -5.05 39.35 22.13
N GLU A 355 -6.03 40.01 22.77
CA GLU A 355 -6.04 41.45 22.88
C GLU A 355 -4.68 41.83 23.43
N SER A 356 -4.07 42.83 22.80
CA SER A 356 -2.85 43.48 23.22
C SER A 356 -3.05 44.03 24.63
N ALA A 357 -2.97 43.17 25.64
CA ALA A 357 -2.98 43.50 27.06
C ALA A 357 -1.82 44.44 27.43
N ALA A 358 -0.98 44.82 26.46
CA ALA A 358 0.08 45.80 26.54
C ALA A 358 -0.34 47.26 26.21
N VAL A 359 -1.61 47.57 25.90
CA VAL A 359 -2.05 48.96 25.62
C VAL A 359 -2.92 49.57 26.73
N ALA A 360 -3.15 48.83 27.82
CA ALA A 360 -3.77 49.36 29.03
C ALA A 360 -2.71 49.51 30.14
N GLY A 361 -1.84 50.51 29.98
CA GLY A 361 -0.81 50.90 30.96
C GLY A 361 -0.38 52.32 30.74
#